data_AF-A0A957QER2-F1
#
_entry.id   AF-A0A957QER2-F1
#
_cell.length_a   1.000
_cell.length_b   1.000
_cell.length_c   1.000
_cell.angle_alpha   90.00
_cell.angle_beta   90.00
_cell.angle_gamma   90.00
#
_symmetry.space_group_name_H-M   'P 1'
#
loop_
_entity.id
_entity.type
_entity.pdbx_description
1 polymer ?
#
loop_
_entity_poly.entity_id
_entity_poly.type
_entity_poly.pdbx_seq_one_letter_code
_entity_poly.pdbx_strand_id
1 'polypeptide(L)'
;MTLYAVPGMPLVTPGDDVAQLIVSRINATGRSLQDGDILVIAQKIVSKAENRLVRLAEVTPDAHAEEVAELTHKDPRRVQVVLDDSNEIVRARPGLLIVEQKSGW
;
A
#
# COMPACT_ATOMS: atom_id res chain seq x y z
N MET A 1 2.79 -29.69 0.23
CA MET A 1 2.63 -28.22 0.23
C MET A 1 2.28 -27.79 -1.18
N THR A 2 1.19 -27.06 -1.36
CA THR A 2 0.73 -26.58 -2.66
C THR A 2 0.58 -25.06 -2.58
N LEU A 3 1.06 -24.33 -3.58
CA LEU A 3 0.85 -22.89 -3.71
C LEU A 3 0.21 -22.61 -5.05
N TYR A 4 -0.77 -21.72 -5.06
CA TYR A 4 -1.40 -21.25 -6.28
C TYR A 4 -1.93 -19.83 -6.08
N ALA A 5 -2.00 -19.08 -7.18
CA ALA A 5 -2.61 -17.77 -7.18
C ALA A 5 -4.15 -17.88 -7.22
N VAL A 6 -4.83 -16.86 -6.71
CA VAL A 6 -6.28 -16.69 -6.89
C VAL A 6 -6.51 -16.00 -8.25
N PRO A 7 -7.01 -16.71 -9.27
CA PRO A 7 -7.14 -16.14 -10.61
C PRO A 7 -8.34 -15.18 -10.70
N GLY A 8 -8.29 -14.26 -11.67
CA GLY A 8 -9.43 -13.41 -12.01
C GLY A 8 -9.81 -12.37 -10.95
N MET A 9 -8.87 -11.97 -10.09
CA MET A 9 -9.10 -10.86 -9.16
C MET A 9 -9.41 -9.56 -9.92
N PRO A 10 -10.49 -8.84 -9.56
CA PRO A 10 -10.81 -7.57 -10.19
C PRO A 10 -9.86 -6.45 -9.70
N LEU A 11 -9.96 -5.28 -10.35
CA LEU A 11 -9.39 -4.07 -9.78
C LEU A 11 -10.15 -3.69 -8.51
N VAL A 12 -9.46 -3.66 -7.37
CA VAL A 12 -10.02 -3.21 -6.10
C VAL A 12 -10.17 -1.69 -6.07
N THR A 13 -11.30 -1.24 -5.56
CA THR A 13 -11.72 0.16 -5.40
C THR A 13 -12.05 0.46 -3.93
N PRO A 14 -12.08 1.73 -3.52
CA PRO A 14 -12.47 2.12 -2.17
C PRO A 14 -13.82 1.54 -1.76
N GLY A 15 -13.86 0.89 -0.58
CA GLY A 15 -15.06 0.28 -0.02
C GLY A 15 -15.31 -1.18 -0.40
N ASP A 16 -14.50 -1.78 -1.28
CA ASP A 16 -14.65 -3.19 -1.64
C ASP A 16 -14.34 -4.13 -0.46
N ASP A 17 -15.15 -5.18 -0.30
CA ASP A 17 -14.87 -6.28 0.62
C ASP A 17 -13.83 -7.23 -0.02
N VAL A 18 -12.57 -7.02 0.35
CA VAL A 18 -11.44 -7.83 -0.16
C VAL A 18 -11.58 -9.31 0.21
N ALA A 19 -12.11 -9.63 1.38
CA ALA A 19 -12.28 -11.02 1.81
C ALA A 19 -13.33 -11.74 0.95
N GLN A 20 -14.48 -11.10 0.73
CA GLN A 20 -15.52 -11.63 -0.14
C GLN A 20 -15.04 -11.79 -1.59
N LEU A 21 -14.28 -10.81 -2.10
CA LEU A 21 -13.67 -10.89 -3.42
C LEU A 21 -12.75 -12.11 -3.54
N ILE A 22 -11.86 -12.33 -2.56
CA ILE A 22 -10.95 -13.49 -2.58
C ILE A 22 -11.74 -14.81 -2.52
N VAL A 23 -12.66 -14.96 -1.57
CA VAL A 23 -13.44 -16.18 -1.37
C VAL A 23 -14.26 -16.52 -2.63
N SER A 24 -14.92 -15.51 -3.23
CA SER A 24 -15.69 -15.71 -4.46
C SER A 24 -14.83 -16.22 -5.63
N ARG A 25 -13.61 -15.70 -5.78
CA ARG A 25 -12.67 -16.13 -6.84
C ARG A 25 -12.09 -17.51 -6.59
N ILE A 26 -11.84 -17.88 -5.33
CA ILE A 26 -11.44 -19.25 -4.98
C ILE A 26 -12.56 -20.24 -5.35
N ASN A 27 -13.79 -19.93 -4.92
CA ASN A 27 -14.97 -20.77 -5.19
C ASN A 27 -15.24 -20.94 -6.69
N ALA A 28 -15.02 -19.89 -7.49
CA ALA A 28 -15.15 -19.95 -8.95
C ALA A 28 -14.15 -20.92 -9.62
N THR A 29 -13.08 -21.34 -8.92
CA THR A 29 -12.15 -22.37 -9.41
C THR A 29 -12.56 -23.80 -9.03
N GLY A 30 -13.73 -23.99 -8.42
CA GLY A 30 -14.17 -25.29 -7.89
C GLY A 30 -13.39 -25.73 -6.64
N ARG A 31 -12.76 -24.78 -5.94
CA ARG A 31 -12.01 -25.00 -4.70
C ARG A 31 -12.65 -24.25 -3.55
N SER A 32 -12.32 -24.64 -2.33
CA SER A 32 -12.67 -23.93 -1.10
C SER A 32 -11.48 -23.92 -0.15
N LEU A 33 -11.41 -22.88 0.69
CA LEU A 33 -10.43 -22.81 1.77
C LEU A 33 -10.70 -23.91 2.80
N GLN A 34 -9.63 -24.54 3.27
CA GLN A 34 -9.66 -25.56 4.30
C GLN A 34 -9.06 -25.02 5.61
N ASP A 35 -9.38 -25.69 6.72
CA ASP A 35 -8.75 -25.38 7.99
C ASP A 35 -7.22 -25.58 7.89
N GLY A 36 -6.47 -24.62 8.39
CA GLY A 36 -5.00 -24.57 8.28
C GLY A 36 -4.45 -23.97 6.98
N ASP A 37 -5.28 -23.57 6.01
CA ASP A 37 -4.80 -22.84 4.84
C ASP A 37 -4.26 -21.44 5.21
N ILE A 38 -3.25 -20.97 4.46
CA ILE A 38 -2.66 -19.64 4.62
C ILE A 38 -3.00 -18.78 3.41
N LEU A 39 -3.65 -17.63 3.64
CA LEU A 39 -3.80 -16.60 2.62
C LEU A 39 -2.65 -15.59 2.72
N VAL A 40 -1.96 -15.39 1.60
CA VAL A 40 -0.95 -14.34 1.46
C VAL A 40 -1.52 -13.25 0.56
N ILE A 41 -1.67 -12.05 1.10
CA ILE A 41 -2.28 -10.91 0.41
C ILE A 41 -1.24 -9.79 0.31
N ALA A 42 -1.05 -9.25 -0.91
CA ALA A 42 -0.28 -8.04 -1.07
C ALA A 42 -1.04 -6.84 -0.49
N GLN A 43 -0.37 -6.05 0.35
CA GLN A 43 -0.97 -4.89 1.05
C GLN A 43 -1.76 -3.94 0.13
N LYS A 44 -1.32 -3.78 -1.14
CA LYS A 44 -1.90 -2.81 -2.09
C LYS A 44 -3.42 -2.95 -2.25
N ILE A 45 -3.97 -4.17 -2.27
CA ILE A 45 -5.43 -4.32 -2.43
C ILE A 45 -6.18 -3.91 -1.17
N VAL A 46 -5.59 -4.13 0.01
CA VAL A 46 -6.11 -3.69 1.30
C VAL A 46 -6.09 -2.15 1.35
N SER A 47 -4.97 -1.53 1.01
CA SER A 47 -4.85 -0.06 0.98
C SER A 47 -5.84 0.60 0.02
N LYS A 48 -6.16 -0.04 -1.12
CA LYS A 48 -7.17 0.46 -2.06
C LYS A 48 -8.58 0.38 -1.48
N ALA A 49 -8.95 -0.76 -0.88
CA ALA A 49 -10.24 -0.94 -0.24
C ALA A 49 -10.44 0.04 0.94
N GLU A 50 -9.39 0.30 1.71
CA GLU A 50 -9.36 1.29 2.80
C GLU A 50 -9.30 2.75 2.33
N ASN A 51 -9.40 3.03 1.03
CA ASN A 51 -9.34 4.36 0.45
C ASN A 51 -8.05 5.15 0.77
N ARG A 52 -6.90 4.47 0.91
CA ARG A 52 -5.59 5.12 1.14
C ARG A 52 -4.95 5.67 -0.15
N LEU A 53 -5.77 6.15 -1.08
CA LEU A 53 -5.32 6.72 -2.34
C LEU A 53 -5.17 8.24 -2.18
N VAL A 54 -4.02 8.76 -2.61
CA VAL A 54 -3.76 10.21 -2.63
C VAL A 54 -3.55 10.68 -4.05
N ARG A 55 -4.25 11.76 -4.42
CA ARG A 55 -4.03 12.45 -5.70
C ARG A 55 -2.88 13.42 -5.54
N LEU A 56 -1.71 13.07 -6.09
CA LEU A 56 -0.50 13.90 -5.99
C LEU A 56 -0.69 15.35 -6.49
N ALA A 57 -1.58 15.58 -7.45
CA ALA A 57 -1.88 16.93 -7.94
C ALA A 57 -2.57 17.82 -6.89
N GLU A 58 -3.17 17.23 -5.86
CA GLU A 58 -3.91 17.92 -4.80
C GLU A 58 -3.05 18.09 -3.52
N VAL A 59 -1.80 17.63 -3.53
CA VAL A 59 -0.88 17.72 -2.39
C VAL A 59 -0.08 19.02 -2.45
N THR A 60 -0.10 19.78 -1.36
CA THR A 60 0.76 20.96 -1.15
C THR A 60 1.87 20.60 -0.17
N PRO A 61 3.14 20.53 -0.62
CA PRO A 61 4.27 20.28 0.27
C PRO A 61 4.51 21.44 1.24
N ASP A 62 4.90 21.13 2.47
CA ASP A 62 5.43 22.10 3.41
C ASP A 62 6.95 22.31 3.22
N ALA A 63 7.53 23.27 3.94
CA ALA A 63 8.94 23.60 3.85
C ALA A 63 9.87 22.41 4.20
N HIS A 64 9.43 21.52 5.10
CA HIS A 64 10.23 20.36 5.49
C HIS A 64 10.22 19.30 4.39
N ALA A 65 9.07 19.06 3.76
CA ALA A 65 8.97 18.16 2.61
C ALA A 65 9.79 18.66 1.41
N GLU A 66 9.84 19.97 1.16
CA GLU A 66 10.68 20.57 0.12
C GLU A 66 12.19 20.33 0.39
N GLU A 67 12.66 20.59 1.61
CA GLU A 67 14.06 20.35 2.00
C GLU A 67 14.46 18.88 1.82
N VAL A 68 13.61 17.95 2.28
CA VAL A 68 13.87 16.51 2.15
C VAL A 68 13.80 16.06 0.68
N ALA A 69 12.94 16.67 -0.12
CA ALA A 69 12.84 16.39 -1.55
C ALA A 69 14.09 16.81 -2.32
N GLU A 70 14.63 18.00 -2.00
CA GLU A 70 15.90 18.47 -2.54
C GLU A 70 17.04 17.51 -2.18
N LEU A 71 17.16 17.13 -0.91
CA LEU A 71 18.19 16.18 -0.46
C LEU A 71 18.07 14.80 -1.13
N THR A 72 16.85 14.32 -1.36
CA THR A 72 16.60 12.97 -1.87
C THR A 72 16.41 12.90 -3.39
N HIS A 73 16.43 14.04 -4.09
CA HIS A 73 16.10 14.18 -5.51
C HIS A 73 14.73 13.57 -5.86
N LYS A 74 13.71 13.85 -5.04
CA LYS A 74 12.34 13.35 -5.21
C LYS A 74 11.36 14.49 -5.46
N ASP A 75 10.16 14.14 -5.89
CA ASP A 75 9.05 15.09 -5.98
C ASP A 75 8.59 15.47 -4.56
N PRO A 76 8.56 16.77 -4.20
CA PRO A 76 8.19 17.22 -2.86
C PRO A 76 6.77 16.81 -2.46
N ARG A 77 5.85 16.64 -3.41
CA ARG A 77 4.49 16.15 -3.14
C ARG A 77 4.50 14.69 -2.73
N ARG A 78 5.41 13.89 -3.28
CA ARG A 78 5.59 12.49 -2.87
C ARG A 78 6.24 12.40 -1.50
N VAL A 79 7.19 13.29 -1.21
CA VAL A 79 7.82 13.37 0.11
C VAL A 79 6.79 13.75 1.16
N GLN A 80 5.95 14.77 0.91
CA GLN A 80 4.87 15.15 1.82
C GLN A 80 3.98 13.95 2.18
N VAL A 81 3.49 13.21 1.18
CA VAL A 81 2.64 12.01 1.43
C VAL A 81 3.35 10.96 2.28
N VAL A 82 4.66 10.78 2.09
CA VAL A 82 5.44 9.85 2.92
C VAL A 82 5.51 10.38 4.35
N LEU A 83 5.85 11.66 4.54
CA LEU A 83 5.99 12.27 5.86
C LEU A 83 4.65 12.31 6.63
N ASP A 84 3.54 12.54 5.94
CA ASP A 84 2.20 12.53 6.52
C ASP A 84 1.82 11.17 7.14
N ASP A 85 2.42 10.07 6.68
CA ASP A 85 2.21 8.71 7.21
C ASP A 85 3.43 8.17 8.00
N SER A 86 4.35 9.06 8.39
CA SER A 86 5.58 8.72 9.12
C SER A 86 5.62 9.31 10.53
N ASN A 87 6.38 8.67 11.42
CA ASN A 87 6.76 9.20 12.73
C ASN A 87 8.07 9.98 12.64
N GLU A 88 9.09 9.39 11.99
CA GLU A 88 10.41 10.01 11.84
C GLU A 88 11.13 9.57 10.55
N ILE A 89 12.12 10.38 10.13
CA ILE A 89 13.05 10.02 9.05
C ILE A 89 14.23 9.26 9.66
N VAL A 90 14.35 7.97 9.33
CA VAL A 90 15.47 7.13 9.74
C VAL A 90 16.71 7.42 8.89
N ARG A 91 16.52 7.67 7.59
CA ARG A 91 17.62 7.98 6.67
C ARG A 91 17.15 8.73 5.42
N ALA A 92 17.87 9.80 5.06
CA ALA A 92 17.71 10.51 3.79
C ALA A 92 19.05 10.68 3.08
N ARG A 93 19.09 10.41 1.77
CA ARG A 93 20.21 10.67 0.86
C ARG A 93 19.71 10.72 -0.59
N PRO A 94 20.50 11.18 -1.57
CA PRO A 94 20.09 11.16 -2.98
C PRO A 94 19.54 9.79 -3.39
N GLY A 95 18.30 9.77 -3.89
CA GLY A 95 17.58 8.56 -4.31
C GLY A 95 16.90 7.74 -3.21
N LEU A 96 17.15 7.97 -1.92
CA LEU A 96 16.65 7.14 -0.81
C LEU A 96 16.04 7.97 0.32
N LEU A 97 14.84 7.58 0.72
CA LEU A 97 14.16 8.06 1.92
C LEU A 97 13.66 6.84 2.69
N ILE A 98 14.11 6.66 3.93
CA ILE A 98 13.68 5.63 4.88
C ILE A 98 13.06 6.34 6.06
N VAL A 99 11.86 5.92 6.42
CA VAL A 99 11.03 6.48 7.48
C VAL A 99 10.51 5.37 8.38
N GLU A 100 10.19 5.70 9.61
CA GLU A 100 9.35 4.87 10.47
C GLU A 100 7.89 5.15 10.11
N GLN A 101 7.16 4.18 9.55
CA GLN A 101 5.74 4.36 9.25
C GLN A 101 4.92 4.38 10.55
N LYS A 102 3.87 5.21 10.62
CA LYS A 102 2.97 5.30 11.79
C LYS A 102 2.37 3.98 12.28
N SER A 103 2.27 2.99 11.38
CA SER A 103 1.71 1.67 11.69
C SER A 103 2.76 0.63 12.14
N GLY A 104 4.05 0.99 12.18
CA GLY A 104 5.13 0.16 12.73
C GLY A 104 5.75 -0.87 11.78
N TRP A 105 5.64 -0.68 10.46
CA TRP A 105 6.22 -1.56 9.43
C TRP A 105 7.43 -0.92 8.73
#